data_AF-A0A7Y6AE24-F1
#
_entry.id   AF-A0A7Y6AE24-F1
#
_cell.length_a   1.000
_cell.length_b   1.000
_cell.length_c   1.000
_cell.angle_alpha   90.00
_cell.angle_beta   90.00
_cell.angle_gamma   90.00
#
_symmetry.space_group_name_H-M   'P 1'
#
loop_
_entity.id
_entity.type
_entity.pdbx_description
1 polymer ?
#
loop_
_entity_poly.entity_id
_entity_poly.type
_entity_poly.pdbx_seq_one_letter_code
_entity_poly.pdbx_strand_id
1 'polypeptide(L)'
;MGNPTSGQLPSVRTPLTGWGRTAPTHAEVVRTEDVDLIVRAVAGAGSRGVVARGLGRSYGDPAQNAGGLVLDMTALRRIHSIDADTGLAVLDAGVDLDRLMRAALP
;
A
#
# COMPACT_ATOMS: atom_id res chain seq x y z
N MET A 1 -6.95 -21.64 -27.57
CA MET A 1 -7.04 -20.25 -27.06
C MET A 1 -7.40 -20.34 -25.59
N GLY A 2 -6.45 -20.01 -24.70
CA GLY A 2 -6.60 -20.18 -23.26
C GLY A 2 -7.60 -19.18 -22.66
N ASN A 3 -8.42 -19.68 -21.76
CA ASN A 3 -9.41 -18.93 -20.98
C ASN A 3 -8.72 -17.77 -20.22
N PRO A 4 -9.26 -16.53 -20.19
CA PRO A 4 -8.72 -15.50 -19.32
C PRO A 4 -8.93 -15.92 -17.87
N THR A 5 -7.87 -15.96 -17.07
CA THR A 5 -7.93 -16.24 -15.63
C THR A 5 -8.71 -15.12 -14.94
N SER A 6 -10.01 -15.32 -14.77
CA SER A 6 -10.85 -14.51 -13.90
C SER A 6 -10.36 -14.63 -12.45
N GLY A 7 -9.83 -13.55 -11.87
CA GLY A 7 -9.74 -13.41 -10.41
C GLY A 7 -8.34 -13.34 -9.77
N GLN A 8 -7.24 -13.38 -10.52
CA GLN A 8 -5.91 -13.30 -9.91
C GLN A 8 -5.42 -11.84 -9.83
N LEU A 9 -5.18 -11.35 -8.61
CA LEU A 9 -4.54 -10.04 -8.39
C LEU A 9 -3.10 -10.07 -8.94
N PRO A 10 -2.62 -8.98 -9.56
CA PRO A 10 -1.22 -8.89 -9.99
C PRO A 10 -0.32 -8.67 -8.77
N SER A 11 -0.03 -9.76 -8.05
CA SER A 11 0.80 -9.76 -6.85
C SER A 11 2.17 -10.38 -7.09
N VAL A 12 3.12 -10.01 -6.24
CA VAL A 12 4.44 -10.63 -6.17
C VAL A 12 4.66 -11.18 -4.77
N ARG A 13 4.94 -12.49 -4.68
CA ARG A 13 5.30 -13.13 -3.41
C ARG A 13 6.63 -12.58 -2.90
N THR A 14 6.59 -11.86 -1.78
CA THR A 14 7.74 -11.10 -1.29
C THR A 14 8.03 -11.42 0.18
N PRO A 15 9.28 -11.70 0.57
CA PRO A 15 9.67 -11.73 1.97
C PRO A 15 9.69 -10.29 2.51
N LEU A 16 8.91 -10.04 3.56
CA LEU A 16 8.80 -8.75 4.22
C LEU A 16 9.41 -8.82 5.61
N THR A 17 9.94 -7.68 6.04
CA THR A 17 10.27 -7.38 7.43
C THR A 17 9.80 -5.96 7.76
N GLY A 18 9.73 -5.65 9.05
CA GLY A 18 9.76 -4.27 9.52
C GLY A 18 11.14 -3.65 9.38
N TRP A 19 11.26 -2.38 9.73
CA TRP A 19 12.54 -1.66 9.65
C TRP A 19 13.63 -2.28 10.52
N GLY A 20 13.26 -2.96 11.62
CA GLY A 20 14.18 -3.68 12.48
C GLY A 20 14.77 -4.97 11.87
N ARG A 21 14.28 -5.40 10.70
CA ARG A 21 14.74 -6.59 9.97
C ARG A 21 14.64 -7.91 10.76
N THR A 22 13.67 -8.00 11.65
CA THR A 22 13.36 -9.22 12.42
C THR A 22 12.05 -9.86 11.94
N ALA A 23 11.83 -11.11 12.32
CA ALA A 23 10.60 -11.89 12.05
C ALA A 23 10.12 -11.82 10.58
N PRO A 24 10.94 -12.31 9.61
CA PRO A 24 10.56 -12.25 8.21
C PRO A 24 9.37 -13.16 7.90
N THR A 25 8.43 -12.65 7.11
CA THR A 25 7.28 -13.43 6.62
C THR A 25 7.08 -13.22 5.12
N HIS A 26 6.52 -14.20 4.42
CA HIS A 26 6.18 -14.03 3.00
C HIS A 26 4.73 -13.59 2.87
N ALA A 27 4.45 -12.65 1.97
CA ALA A 27 3.10 -12.22 1.61
C ALA A 27 2.99 -12.02 0.10
N GLU A 28 1.76 -12.06 -0.42
CA GLU A 28 1.46 -11.57 -1.76
C GLU A 28 1.38 -10.05 -1.70
N VAL A 29 2.27 -9.35 -2.42
CA VAL A 29 2.31 -7.88 -2.43
C VAL A 29 1.70 -7.36 -3.73
N VAL A 30 0.66 -6.56 -3.62
CA VAL A 30 0.07 -5.83 -4.75
C VAL A 30 0.49 -4.36 -4.63
N ARG A 31 1.00 -3.81 -5.73
CA ARG A 31 1.40 -2.40 -5.83
C ARG A 31 0.81 -1.84 -7.12
N THR A 32 -0.15 -0.94 -6.99
CA THR A 32 -0.86 -0.36 -8.15
C THR A 32 -1.40 1.04 -7.83
N GLU A 33 -1.60 1.84 -8.86
CA GLU A 33 -2.28 3.14 -8.78
C GLU A 33 -3.80 3.01 -9.08
N ASP A 34 -4.25 1.82 -9.51
CA ASP A 34 -5.66 1.51 -9.77
C ASP A 34 -6.42 1.26 -8.46
N VAL A 35 -7.26 2.24 -8.08
CA VAL A 35 -8.11 2.20 -6.88
C VAL A 35 -9.15 1.08 -6.97
N ASP A 36 -9.71 0.81 -8.15
CA ASP A 36 -10.71 -0.27 -8.30
C ASP A 36 -10.07 -1.63 -8.08
N LEU A 37 -8.81 -1.80 -8.51
CA LEU A 37 -8.04 -3.01 -8.20
C LEU A 37 -7.82 -3.17 -6.70
N ILE A 38 -7.49 -2.09 -5.98
CA ILE A 38 -7.34 -2.11 -4.52
C ILE A 38 -8.66 -2.50 -3.84
N VAL A 39 -9.79 -1.93 -4.28
CA VAL A 39 -11.12 -2.28 -3.77
C VAL A 39 -11.42 -3.77 -4.00
N ARG A 40 -11.19 -4.28 -5.22
CA ARG A 40 -11.33 -5.71 -5.53
C ARG A 40 -10.42 -6.58 -4.67
N ALA A 41 -9.20 -6.13 -4.40
CA ALA A 41 -8.23 -6.86 -3.59
C ALA A 41 -8.66 -6.98 -2.13
N VAL A 42 -9.26 -5.92 -1.57
CA VAL A 42 -9.83 -5.95 -0.22
C VAL A 42 -11.07 -6.84 -0.18
N ALA A 43 -11.99 -6.68 -1.14
CA ALA A 43 -13.22 -7.48 -1.20
C ALA A 43 -12.97 -8.98 -1.43
N GLY A 44 -11.91 -9.31 -2.16
CA GLY A 44 -11.49 -10.68 -2.46
C GLY A 44 -10.47 -11.27 -1.47
N ALA A 45 -10.14 -10.58 -0.38
CA ALA A 45 -9.14 -11.06 0.57
C ALA A 45 -9.59 -12.39 1.22
N GLY A 46 -8.72 -13.40 1.17
CA GLY A 46 -9.00 -14.73 1.75
C GLY A 46 -8.95 -14.75 3.28
N SER A 47 -8.93 -15.95 3.87
CA SER A 47 -8.93 -16.15 5.33
C SER A 47 -7.71 -15.56 6.07
N ARG A 48 -6.60 -15.32 5.35
CA ARG A 48 -5.42 -14.62 5.88
C ARG A 48 -5.57 -13.09 5.87
N GLY A 49 -6.65 -12.57 5.29
CA GLY A 49 -6.96 -11.15 5.24
C GLY A 49 -5.99 -10.33 4.39
N VAL A 50 -6.05 -9.02 4.60
CA VAL A 50 -5.27 -8.01 3.89
C VAL A 50 -4.79 -6.94 4.88
N VAL A 51 -3.59 -6.43 4.68
CA VAL A 51 -3.08 -5.26 5.41
C VAL A 51 -2.47 -4.24 4.45
N ALA A 52 -2.64 -2.96 4.75
CA ALA A 52 -1.94 -1.90 4.04
C ALA A 52 -0.48 -1.80 4.50
N ARG A 53 0.42 -1.47 3.57
CA ARG A 53 1.83 -1.18 3.83
C ARG A 53 2.18 0.15 3.19
N GLY A 54 2.71 1.07 4.00
CA GLY A 54 3.33 2.30 3.53
C GLY A 54 4.83 2.11 3.27
N LEU A 55 5.65 3.07 3.67
CA LEU A 55 7.12 3.02 3.50
C LEU A 55 7.83 1.91 4.31
N GLY A 56 7.13 1.14 5.14
CA GLY A 56 7.73 0.07 5.94
C GLY A 56 8.75 0.56 6.97
N ARG A 57 8.47 1.70 7.63
CA ARG A 57 9.35 2.30 8.66
C ARG A 57 8.96 1.96 10.10
N SER A 58 7.80 1.33 10.32
CA SER A 58 7.53 0.64 11.58
C SER A 58 8.54 -0.49 11.78
N TYR A 59 9.08 -0.60 12.99
CA TYR A 59 10.17 -1.55 13.29
C TYR A 59 9.73 -3.01 13.31
N GLY A 60 8.53 -3.29 13.82
CA GLY A 60 7.98 -4.64 13.96
C GLY A 60 7.19 -5.14 12.75
N ASP A 61 6.16 -5.94 12.99
CA ASP A 61 5.35 -6.61 11.99
C ASP A 61 3.96 -6.00 11.65
N PRO A 62 3.56 -4.77 12.05
CA PRO A 62 2.19 -4.30 11.79
C PRO A 62 1.89 -4.07 10.30
N ALA A 63 2.91 -4.00 9.45
CA ALA A 63 2.79 -3.85 7.99
C ALA A 63 3.22 -5.12 7.24
N GLN A 64 3.06 -6.29 7.88
CA GLN A 64 3.29 -7.61 7.31
C GLN A 64 2.02 -8.45 7.45
N ASN A 65 1.79 -9.39 6.53
CA ASN A 65 0.69 -10.35 6.62
C ASN A 65 1.14 -11.72 6.11
N ALA A 66 1.63 -12.57 7.03
CA ALA A 66 2.20 -13.87 6.69
C ALA A 66 1.20 -14.76 5.92
N GLY A 67 1.55 -15.15 4.70
CA GLY A 67 0.71 -15.97 3.82
C GLY A 67 -0.57 -15.28 3.34
N GLY A 68 -0.75 -13.99 3.64
CA GLY A 68 -1.89 -13.19 3.21
C GLY A 68 -1.51 -12.13 2.19
N LEU A 69 -2.39 -11.15 2.03
CA LEU A 69 -2.24 -10.05 1.10
C LEU A 69 -1.67 -8.81 1.80
N VAL A 70 -0.76 -8.11 1.12
CA VAL A 70 -0.23 -6.81 1.49
C VAL A 70 -0.45 -5.83 0.34
N LEU A 71 -1.09 -4.71 0.62
CA LEU A 71 -1.27 -3.61 -0.34
C LEU A 71 -0.18 -2.56 -0.12
N ASP A 72 0.77 -2.45 -1.04
CA ASP A 72 1.75 -1.37 -1.04
C ASP A 72 1.09 -0.07 -1.55
N MET A 73 0.75 0.79 -0.60
CA MET A 73 0.04 2.04 -0.87
C MET A 73 0.94 3.13 -1.47
N THR A 74 2.27 2.92 -1.53
CA THR A 74 3.22 3.94 -2.05
C THR A 74 3.08 4.21 -3.55
N ALA A 75 2.28 3.43 -4.26
CA ALA A 75 1.87 3.74 -5.62
C ALA A 75 0.84 4.89 -5.67
N LEU A 76 -0.14 4.92 -4.74
CA LEU A 76 -1.10 6.01 -4.60
C LEU A 76 -0.49 7.18 -3.83
N ARG A 77 0.11 8.12 -4.55
CA ARG A 77 0.86 9.24 -3.95
C ARG A 77 0.54 10.59 -4.59
N ARG A 78 -0.70 10.82 -5.00
CA ARG A 78 -1.14 12.11 -5.53
C ARG A 78 -1.46 13.07 -4.39
N ILE A 79 -1.02 14.31 -4.53
CA ILE A 79 -1.54 15.45 -3.76
C ILE A 79 -2.66 16.05 -4.60
N HIS A 80 -3.89 16.06 -4.08
CA HIS A 80 -5.08 16.55 -4.81
C HIS A 80 -5.26 18.06 -4.61
N SER A 81 -5.08 18.54 -3.38
CA SER A 81 -5.10 19.96 -3.05
C SER A 81 -4.31 20.26 -1.79
N ILE A 82 -3.78 21.49 -1.72
CA ILE A 82 -3.25 22.12 -0.50
C ILE A 82 -3.83 23.53 -0.48
N ASP A 83 -4.62 23.84 0.55
CA ASP A 83 -5.23 25.15 0.75
C ASP A 83 -4.47 25.88 1.86
N ALA A 84 -3.83 26.99 1.49
CA ALA A 84 -3.01 27.79 2.41
C ALA A 84 -3.87 28.66 3.35
N ASP A 85 -5.09 29.02 2.95
CA ASP A 85 -5.99 29.84 3.75
C ASP A 85 -6.64 28.99 4.85
N THR A 86 -7.03 27.75 4.55
CA THR A 86 -7.66 26.85 5.53
C THR A 86 -6.67 25.92 6.23
N GLY A 87 -5.45 25.75 5.71
CA GLY A 87 -4.46 24.80 6.21
C GLY A 87 -4.82 23.32 5.96
N LEU A 88 -5.68 23.03 4.97
CA LEU A 88 -6.13 21.67 4.66
C LEU A 88 -5.37 21.10 3.47
N ALA A 89 -4.92 19.85 3.58
CA ALA A 89 -4.34 19.09 2.49
C ALA A 89 -5.14 17.81 2.21
N VAL A 90 -5.51 17.60 0.96
CA VAL A 90 -6.19 16.38 0.51
C VAL A 90 -5.22 15.61 -0.39
N LEU A 91 -4.89 14.39 0.00
CA LEU A 91 -3.83 13.59 -0.61
C LEU A 91 -4.14 12.10 -0.50
N ASP A 92 -3.54 11.33 -1.40
CA ASP A 92 -3.55 9.87 -1.30
C ASP A 92 -2.73 9.41 -0.09
N ALA A 93 -3.15 8.30 0.52
CA ALA A 93 -2.53 7.75 1.73
C ALA A 93 -1.05 7.31 1.56
N GLY A 94 -0.56 7.16 0.33
CA GLY A 94 0.83 6.82 0.04
C GLY A 94 1.75 8.02 -0.18
N VAL A 95 1.26 9.26 -0.09
CA VAL A 95 2.13 10.45 -0.05
C VAL A 95 2.97 10.41 1.22
N ASP A 96 4.29 10.46 1.06
CA ASP A 96 5.20 10.57 2.19
C ASP A 96 5.32 12.01 2.72
N LEU A 97 5.78 12.12 3.96
CA LEU A 97 5.88 13.42 4.63
C LEU A 97 6.93 14.34 4.02
N ASP A 98 8.02 13.82 3.44
CA ASP A 98 9.03 14.67 2.76
C ASP A 98 8.41 15.36 1.56
N ARG A 99 7.67 14.61 0.73
CA ARG A 99 6.94 15.14 -0.41
C ARG A 99 5.89 16.15 0.01
N LEU A 100 5.11 15.85 1.05
CA LEU A 100 4.11 16.80 1.58
C LEU A 100 4.77 18.10 2.04
N MET A 101 5.85 18.01 2.83
CA MET A 101 6.58 19.18 3.31
C MET A 101 7.11 20.04 2.15
N ARG A 102 7.73 19.43 1.14
CA ARG A 102 8.23 20.17 -0.03
C ARG A 102 7.14 20.84 -0.85
N ALA A 103 5.96 20.23 -0.94
CA ALA A 103 4.83 20.78 -1.70
C ALA A 103 4.08 21.89 -0.94
N ALA A 104 4.13 21.87 0.39
CA ALA A 104 3.41 22.81 1.25
C ALA A 104 4.24 24.05 1.65
N LEU A 105 5.56 24.01 1.45
CA LEU A 105 6.47 25.09 1.83
C LEU A 105 6.87 25.95 0.62
N PRO A 106 7.02 27.28 0.78
CA PRO A 106 7.50 28.19 -0.28
C PRO A 106 8.94 27.92 -0.73
#